data_AF-A0A1C5U203-F1
#
_entry.id   AF-A0A1C5U203-F1
#
_cell.length_a   1.000
_cell.length_b   1.000
_cell.length_c   1.000
_cell.angle_alpha   90.00
_cell.angle_beta   90.00
_cell.angle_gamma   90.00
#
_symmetry.space_group_name_H-M   'P 1'
#
loop_
_entity.id
_entity.type
_entity.pdbx_description
1 polymer ?
#
loop_
_entity_poly.entity_id
_entity_poly.type
_entity_poly.pdbx_seq_one_letter_code
_entity_poly.pdbx_strand_id
1 'polypeptide(L)'
;MNTYGLATIVKNEEITAGIWKMELAASEIAYTAEPGQFIMLYPPDKRNLLARPISLSAISEKSVTIVYSIAGKGTKQFSQLQKNDSIRIMGPLGNGFTLPDQATKSIVVGGGLGIPPLLELMFKRI
;
A
#
# COMPACT_ATOMS: atom_id res chain seq x y z
N MET A 1 -10.00 9.19 9.90
CA MET A 1 -9.04 10.27 10.23
C MET A 1 -7.78 9.94 9.46
N ASN A 2 -7.21 10.87 8.67
CA ASN A 2 -6.04 10.56 7.85
C ASN A 2 -4.79 10.81 8.69
N THR A 3 -3.98 9.78 8.91
CA THR A 3 -2.74 9.87 9.68
C THR A 3 -1.59 10.26 8.76
N TYR A 4 -0.81 11.27 9.14
CA TYR A 4 0.49 11.59 8.56
C TYR A 4 1.58 11.27 9.58
N GLY A 5 2.58 10.47 9.21
CA GLY A 5 3.60 10.03 10.15
C GLY A 5 4.75 9.28 9.51
N LEU A 6 5.63 8.76 10.36
CA LEU A 6 6.69 7.82 9.97
C LEU A 6 6.18 6.39 10.15
N ALA A 7 6.46 5.54 9.17
CA ALA A 7 6.30 4.10 9.28
C ALA A 7 7.66 3.42 9.13
N THR A 8 7.82 2.32 9.85
CA THR A 8 9.03 1.50 9.80
C THR A 8 8.87 0.43 8.75
N ILE A 9 9.88 0.26 7.88
CA ILE A 9 9.92 -0.84 6.92
C ILE A 9 10.08 -2.16 7.68
N VAL A 10 9.09 -3.04 7.59
CA VAL A 10 9.16 -4.41 8.11
C VAL A 10 9.88 -5.30 7.10
N LYS A 11 9.51 -5.15 5.83
CA LYS A 11 10.08 -5.90 4.70
C LYS A 11 9.97 -5.07 3.42
N ASN A 12 10.94 -5.18 2.53
CA ASN A 12 10.90 -4.60 1.19
C ASN A 12 11.70 -5.52 0.26
N GLU A 13 11.02 -6.16 -0.68
CA GLU A 13 11.63 -7.18 -1.54
C GLU A 13 11.16 -7.04 -2.99
N GLU A 14 12.07 -7.28 -3.93
CA GLU A 14 11.74 -7.42 -5.35
C GLU A 14 11.06 -8.77 -5.57
N ILE A 15 9.82 -8.74 -6.04
CA ILE A 15 9.01 -9.96 -6.28
C ILE A 15 9.08 -10.41 -7.73
N THR A 16 9.33 -9.48 -8.65
CA THR A 16 9.68 -9.73 -10.05
C THR A 16 10.36 -8.48 -10.60
N ALA A 17 10.99 -8.56 -11.77
CA ALA A 17 11.82 -7.48 -12.32
C ALA A 17 11.11 -6.12 -12.28
N GLY A 18 11.64 -5.20 -11.48
CA GLY A 18 11.13 -3.84 -11.32
C GLY A 18 9.84 -3.72 -10.49
N ILE A 19 9.32 -4.80 -9.90
CA ILE A 19 8.13 -4.80 -9.03
C ILE A 19 8.52 -5.25 -7.63
N TRP A 20 8.14 -4.43 -6.66
CA TRP A 20 8.53 -4.55 -5.27
C TRP A 20 7.31 -4.67 -4.37
N LYS A 21 7.45 -5.48 -3.32
CA LYS A 21 6.48 -5.61 -2.24
C LYS A 21 7.09 -5.04 -0.96
N MET A 22 6.40 -4.08 -0.35
CA MET A 22 6.84 -3.41 0.87
C MET A 22 5.78 -3.55 1.95
N GLU A 23 6.21 -3.97 3.13
CA GLU A 23 5.41 -4.03 4.35
C GLU A 23 5.87 -2.93 5.30
N LEU A 24 4.90 -2.16 5.81
CA LEU A 24 5.09 -0.98 6.63
C LEU A 24 4.40 -1.18 7.98
N ALA A 25 5.14 -1.04 9.09
CA ALA A 25 4.56 -0.97 10.42
C ALA A 25 3.84 0.38 10.57
N ALA A 26 2.52 0.36 10.52
CA ALA A 26 1.66 1.54 10.45
C ALA A 26 0.29 1.27 11.07
N SER A 27 0.27 0.86 12.35
CA SER A 27 -0.94 0.38 13.04
C SER A 27 -2.12 1.34 12.98
N GLU A 28 -1.91 2.66 13.09
CA GLU A 28 -3.01 3.64 13.00
C GLU A 28 -3.69 3.65 11.63
N ILE A 29 -2.88 3.54 10.57
CA ILE A 29 -3.40 3.44 9.20
C ILE A 29 -4.12 2.11 9.04
N ALA A 30 -3.48 1.02 9.46
CA ALA A 30 -4.02 -0.33 9.32
C ALA A 30 -5.35 -0.51 10.05
N TYR A 31 -5.52 0.10 11.22
CA TYR A 31 -6.74 0.05 12.03
C TYR A 31 -7.96 0.67 11.34
N THR A 32 -7.76 1.66 10.46
CA THR A 32 -8.85 2.38 9.79
C THR A 32 -8.93 2.12 8.29
N ALA A 33 -8.01 1.33 7.75
CA ALA A 33 -7.91 1.06 6.32
C ALA A 33 -8.94 0.03 5.87
N GLU A 34 -9.48 0.28 4.68
CA GLU A 34 -10.46 -0.56 4.01
C GLU A 34 -9.92 -1.00 2.63
N PRO A 35 -10.37 -2.16 2.10
CA PRO A 35 -9.99 -2.60 0.76
C PRO A 35 -10.29 -1.53 -0.30
N GLY A 36 -9.35 -1.33 -1.24
CA GLY A 36 -9.46 -0.32 -2.29
C GLY A 36 -8.90 1.06 -1.93
N GLN A 37 -8.50 1.28 -0.67
CA GLN A 37 -7.79 2.50 -0.28
C GLN A 37 -6.30 2.46 -0.63
N PHE A 38 -5.66 3.62 -0.51
CA PHE A 38 -4.24 3.80 -0.81
C PHE A 38 -3.55 4.65 0.25
N ILE A 39 -2.22 4.65 0.23
CA ILE A 39 -1.38 5.54 1.03
C ILE A 39 -0.48 6.39 0.13
N MET A 40 -0.08 7.55 0.61
CA MET A 40 0.89 8.42 -0.04
C MET A 40 2.27 8.18 0.56
N LEU A 41 3.21 7.68 -0.23
CA LEU A 41 4.61 7.49 0.18
C LEU A 41 5.45 8.68 -0.26
N TYR A 42 6.21 9.26 0.66
CA TYR A 42 7.09 10.37 0.37
C TYR A 42 8.52 9.86 0.13
N PRO A 43 9.13 10.14 -1.03
CA PRO A 43 10.53 9.81 -1.27
C PRO A 43 11.47 10.36 -0.19
N PRO A 44 12.51 9.61 0.21
CA PRO A 44 13.50 10.08 1.18
C PRO A 44 14.24 11.35 0.73
N ASP A 45 14.60 11.46 -0.54
CA ASP A 45 15.24 12.65 -1.09
C ASP A 45 14.24 13.79 -1.20
N LYS A 46 14.45 14.83 -0.39
CA LYS A 46 13.61 16.03 -0.29
C LYS A 46 13.48 16.81 -1.61
N ARG A 47 14.36 16.59 -2.60
CA ARG A 47 14.20 17.17 -3.94
C ARG A 47 13.02 16.57 -4.71
N ASN A 48 12.57 15.38 -4.32
CA ASN A 48 11.36 14.76 -4.85
C ASN A 48 10.16 15.13 -3.97
N LEU A 49 9.59 16.30 -4.25
CA LEU A 49 8.57 16.92 -3.41
C LEU A 49 7.24 16.16 -3.39
N LEU A 50 6.87 15.54 -4.51
CA LEU A 50 5.58 14.87 -4.65
C LEU A 50 5.63 13.47 -4.03
N ALA A 51 4.61 13.13 -3.25
CA ALA A 51 4.39 11.77 -2.80
C ALA A 51 3.92 10.86 -3.96
N ARG A 52 3.97 9.54 -3.74
CA ARG A 52 3.48 8.53 -4.68
C ARG A 52 2.27 7.85 -4.05
N PRO A 53 1.07 7.98 -4.67
CA PRO A 53 -0.10 7.21 -4.24
C PRO A 53 0.12 5.75 -4.60
N ILE A 54 0.05 4.85 -3.61
CA ILE A 54 0.19 3.40 -3.82
C ILE A 54 -0.95 2.70 -3.07
N SER A 55 -1.69 1.87 -3.79
CA SER A 55 -2.79 1.09 -3.25
C SER A 55 -2.33 0.10 -2.18
N LEU A 56 -3.14 -0.07 -1.14
CA LEU A 56 -2.95 -1.09 -0.13
C LEU A 56 -3.23 -2.46 -0.74
N SER A 57 -2.28 -3.39 -0.62
CA SER A 57 -2.43 -4.76 -1.12
C SER A 57 -2.83 -5.76 -0.05
N ALA A 58 -2.48 -5.47 1.20
CA ALA A 58 -2.91 -6.24 2.37
C ALA A 58 -2.94 -5.35 3.61
N ILE A 59 -3.86 -5.61 4.53
CA ILE A 59 -4.01 -4.91 5.80
C ILE A 59 -3.94 -5.95 6.93
N SER A 60 -3.07 -5.71 7.92
CA SER A 60 -3.00 -6.50 9.16
C SER A 60 -3.29 -5.60 10.37
N GLU A 61 -3.33 -6.14 11.59
CA GLU A 61 -3.54 -5.32 12.79
C GLU A 61 -2.45 -4.25 13.01
N LYS A 62 -1.22 -4.49 12.53
CA LYS A 62 -0.05 -3.66 12.84
C LYS A 62 0.68 -3.13 11.61
N SER A 63 0.37 -3.66 10.43
CA SER A 63 1.08 -3.33 9.21
C SER A 63 0.14 -3.19 8.03
N VAL A 64 0.59 -2.43 7.04
CA VAL A 64 0.01 -2.38 5.72
C VAL A 64 1.04 -2.83 4.70
N THR A 65 0.59 -3.54 3.67
CA THR A 65 1.45 -3.97 2.56
C THR A 65 1.06 -3.21 1.30
N ILE A 66 2.06 -2.86 0.51
CA ILE A 66 1.90 -2.28 -0.83
C ILE A 66 2.71 -3.06 -1.85
N VAL A 67 2.29 -2.95 -3.11
CA VAL A 67 3.05 -3.45 -4.26
C VAL A 67 3.20 -2.30 -5.26
N TYR A 68 4.42 -2.04 -5.72
CA TYR A 68 4.74 -0.91 -6.61
C TYR A 68 5.76 -1.30 -7.67
N SER A 69 5.75 -0.60 -8.80
CA SER A 69 6.82 -0.70 -9.81
C SER A 69 7.80 0.45 -9.73
N ILE A 70 9.04 0.20 -10.18
CA ILE A 70 10.01 1.24 -10.43
C ILE A 70 9.65 1.95 -11.74
N ALA A 71 8.99 3.10 -11.64
CA ALA A 71 8.64 3.96 -12.78
C ALA A 71 9.50 5.23 -12.90
N GLY A 72 10.26 5.59 -11.86
CA GLY A 72 11.14 6.75 -11.89
C GLY A 72 11.98 6.92 -10.63
N LYS A 73 12.61 8.10 -10.49
CA LYS A 73 13.55 8.39 -9.39
C LYS A 73 12.93 8.22 -7.99
N GLY A 74 11.65 8.58 -7.81
CA GLY A 74 10.97 8.46 -6.51
C GLY A 74 10.76 7.00 -6.09
N THR A 75 10.22 6.17 -6.98
CA THR A 75 9.98 4.74 -6.70
C THR A 75 11.27 3.94 -6.64
N LYS A 76 12.32 4.36 -7.37
CA LYS A 76 13.66 3.75 -7.26
C LYS A 76 14.29 3.98 -5.89
N GLN A 77 13.95 5.05 -5.19
CA GLN A 77 14.43 5.24 -3.82
C GLN A 77 13.71 4.31 -2.84
N PHE A 78 12.42 4.04 -3.06
CA PHE A 78 11.68 3.08 -2.23
C PHE A 78 12.31 1.69 -2.28
N SER A 79 12.76 1.24 -3.46
CA SER A 79 13.42 -0.06 -3.60
C SER A 79 14.78 -0.16 -2.92
N GLN A 80 15.36 0.96 -2.47
CA GLN A 80 16.64 0.99 -1.75
C GLN A 80 16.46 0.96 -0.23
N LEU A 81 15.23 1.13 0.26
CA LEU A 81 14.93 1.08 1.69
C LEU A 81 15.01 -0.35 2.22
N GLN A 82 15.62 -0.50 3.38
CA GLN A 82 15.85 -1.76 4.07
C GLN A 82 14.98 -1.88 5.31
N LYS A 83 14.93 -3.10 5.87
CA LYS A 83 14.27 -3.36 7.14
C LYS A 83 14.77 -2.38 8.22
N ASN A 84 13.85 -1.89 9.03
CA ASN A 84 14.05 -0.88 10.08
C ASN A 84 14.27 0.56 9.60
N ASP A 85 14.38 0.81 8.28
CA ASP A 85 14.34 2.19 7.78
C ASP A 85 12.98 2.83 8.07
N SER A 86 12.96 4.16 8.12
CA SER A 86 11.74 4.94 8.29
C SER A 86 11.37 5.68 7.01
N ILE A 87 10.08 5.67 6.68
CA ILE A 87 9.53 6.39 5.54
C ILE A 87 8.32 7.22 5.99
N ARG A 88 8.21 8.43 5.45
CA ARG A 88 7.03 9.28 5.68
C ARG A 88 5.87 8.78 4.82
N ILE A 89 4.71 8.62 5.45
CA ILE A 89 3.48 8.19 4.80
C ILE A 89 2.28 9.02 5.23
N MET A 90 1.24 9.03 4.40
CA MET A 90 -0.07 9.58 4.74
C MET A 90 -1.17 8.61 4.30
N GLY A 91 -2.13 8.36 5.19
CA GLY A 91 -3.35 7.64 4.87
C GLY A 91 -4.07 7.03 6.08
N PRO A 92 -4.97 6.06 5.86
CA PRO A 92 -5.42 5.61 4.54
C PRO A 92 -6.17 6.74 3.80
N LEU A 93 -6.22 6.68 2.47
CA LEU A 93 -6.88 7.66 1.62
C LEU A 93 -7.77 6.99 0.58
N GLY A 94 -8.73 7.77 0.06
CA GLY A 94 -9.70 7.31 -0.93
C GLY A 94 -10.91 6.64 -0.30
N ASN A 95 -11.93 6.40 -1.11
CA ASN A 95 -13.08 5.60 -0.74
C ASN A 95 -12.76 4.14 -1.09
N GLY A 96 -12.98 3.23 -0.14
CA GLY A 96 -12.83 1.80 -0.39
C GLY A 96 -13.89 1.25 -1.35
N PHE A 97 -13.82 -0.05 -1.62
CA PHE A 97 -14.83 -0.71 -2.43
C PHE A 97 -16.17 -0.77 -1.68
N THR A 98 -17.24 -0.37 -2.36
CA THR A 98 -18.60 -0.61 -1.87
C THR A 98 -18.99 -2.04 -2.20
N LEU A 99 -19.23 -2.85 -1.17
CA LEU A 99 -19.67 -4.23 -1.33
C LEU A 99 -21.17 -4.33 -1.12
N PRO A 100 -21.88 -5.09 -1.97
CA PRO A 100 -23.29 -5.37 -1.75
C PRO A 100 -23.47 -6.26 -0.51
N ASP A 101 -24.48 -5.97 0.31
CA ASP A 101 -24.75 -6.68 1.57
C ASP A 101 -25.03 -8.18 1.39
N GLN A 102 -25.46 -8.61 0.19
CA GLN A 102 -25.88 -9.99 -0.10
C GLN A 102 -25.43 -10.45 -1.50
N ALA A 103 -24.12 -10.43 -1.79
CA ALA A 103 -23.61 -11.11 -2.96
C ALA A 103 -23.46 -12.62 -2.72
N THR A 104 -24.23 -13.43 -3.46
CA THR A 104 -24.03 -14.89 -3.51
C THR A 104 -22.91 -15.29 -4.47
N LYS A 105 -22.56 -14.40 -5.41
CA LYS A 105 -21.47 -14.59 -6.37
C LYS A 105 -20.88 -13.25 -6.80
N SER A 106 -19.55 -13.14 -6.71
CA SER A 106 -18.80 -11.96 -7.13
C SER A 106 -17.74 -12.33 -8.17
N ILE A 107 -17.49 -11.45 -9.13
CA ILE A 107 -16.42 -11.59 -10.12
C ILE A 107 -15.45 -10.43 -9.89
N VAL A 108 -14.18 -10.76 -9.69
CA VAL A 108 -13.09 -9.80 -9.52
C VAL A 108 -12.14 -9.94 -10.71
N VAL A 109 -11.87 -8.84 -11.41
CA VAL A 109 -10.96 -8.81 -12.57
C VAL A 109 -9.86 -7.79 -12.29
N GLY A 110 -8.61 -8.24 -12.33
CA GLY A 110 -7.43 -7.39 -12.15
C GLY A 110 -6.36 -7.71 -13.18
N GLY A 111 -5.55 -6.71 -13.51
CA GLY A 111 -4.39 -6.85 -14.40
C GLY A 111 -3.20 -6.03 -13.93
N GLY A 112 -2.00 -6.60 -13.99
CA GLY A 112 -0.76 -5.93 -13.58
C GLY A 112 -0.83 -5.38 -12.14
N LEU A 113 -0.42 -4.11 -11.97
CA LEU A 113 -0.51 -3.40 -10.68
C LEU A 113 -1.93 -2.99 -10.28
N GLY A 114 -2.96 -3.35 -11.05
CA GLY A 114 -4.35 -3.29 -10.61
C GLY A 114 -4.76 -4.48 -9.73
N ILE A 115 -3.97 -5.56 -9.69
CA ILE A 115 -4.24 -6.74 -8.86
C ILE A 115 -4.05 -6.48 -7.35
N PRO A 116 -2.98 -5.82 -6.88
CA PRO A 116 -2.72 -5.60 -5.46
C PRO A 116 -3.91 -5.10 -4.63
N PRO A 117 -4.63 -4.00 -4.98
CA PRO A 117 -5.79 -3.55 -4.20
C PRO A 117 -6.93 -4.58 -4.10
N LEU A 118 -7.03 -5.50 -5.05
CA LEU A 118 -8.07 -6.52 -5.09
C LEU A 118 -7.75 -7.70 -4.17
N LEU A 119 -6.47 -7.92 -3.83
CA LEU A 119 -6.07 -9.01 -2.93
C LEU A 119 -6.72 -8.82 -1.56
N GLU A 120 -6.59 -7.63 -0.97
CA GLU A 120 -7.21 -7.29 0.31
C GLU A 120 -8.74 -7.45 0.26
N LEU A 121 -9.36 -7.08 -0.86
CA LEU A 121 -10.80 -7.26 -1.04
C LEU A 121 -11.22 -8.75 -1.00
N MET A 122 -10.43 -9.64 -1.58
CA MET A 122 -10.75 -11.07 -1.65
C MET A 122 -10.47 -11.81 -0.34
N PHE A 123 -9.50 -11.35 0.45
CA PHE A 123 -9.13 -12.01 1.71
C PHE A 123 -9.91 -11.49 2.92
N LYS A 124 -10.45 -10.27 2.85
CA LYS A 124 -11.42 -9.79 3.84
C LYS A 124 -12.64 -10.71 3.75
N ARG A 125 -12.85 -11.53 4.78
CA ARG A 125 -14.02 -12.41 4.87
C ARG A 125 -15.27 -11.51 4.89
N ILE A 126 -15.99 -11.52 3.77
CA ILE A 126 -17.34 -10.98 3.61
C ILE A 126 -18.32 -11.96 4.27
#